data_AF-A0A1M3H6W3-F1
#
_entry.id   AF-A0A1M3H6W3-F1
#
_cell.length_a   1.000
_cell.length_b   1.000
_cell.length_c   1.000
_cell.angle_alpha   90.00
_cell.angle_beta   90.00
_cell.angle_gamma   90.00
#
_symmetry.space_group_name_H-M   'P 1'
#
loop_
_entity.id
_entity.type
_entity.pdbx_description
1 polymer ?
#
loop_
_entity_poly.entity_id
_entity_poly.type
_entity_poly.pdbx_seq_one_letter_code
_entity_poly.pdbx_strand_id
1 'polypeptide(L)'
;MGEFNIYFGIGTHHILTLDAVDHILFVGALCLRYQLKDWRKVVVLVTAFTIGHSITLALTATGALHLSTRWIEFLIPITIVVTALNNLLQRQQQVEHPSRLPLIYFFALFFGLIHGLAFGNGLRSLMTRQEVIVPLLAFNLGIEAAQLLVVTFFLLISFIFVQLLKTPRLWWMRIASLVVLVWSLQMAWQRLPARQITSDNKYTHDTQTTAIVRGFDRRWRPHGPEQSNFQSR
;
A
#
# COMPACT_ATOMS: atom_id res chain seq x y z
N MET A 1 -6.40 -27.17 -2.87
CA MET A 1 -6.29 -26.06 -1.90
C MET A 1 -7.67 -25.45 -1.76
N GLY A 2 -8.22 -25.31 -0.55
CA GLY A 2 -9.54 -24.69 -0.36
C GLY A 2 -9.52 -23.20 -0.73
N GLU A 3 -10.65 -22.68 -1.21
CA GLU A 3 -10.84 -21.28 -1.61
C GLU A 3 -10.33 -20.30 -0.54
N PHE A 4 -10.64 -20.56 0.74
CA PHE A 4 -10.14 -19.79 1.88
C PHE A 4 -8.62 -19.65 1.90
N ASN A 5 -7.86 -20.72 1.66
CA ASN A 5 -6.40 -20.68 1.73
C ASN A 5 -5.80 -19.83 0.61
N ILE A 6 -6.45 -19.79 -0.55
CA ILE A 6 -6.02 -18.96 -1.69
C ILE A 6 -6.14 -17.49 -1.29
N TYR A 7 -7.32 -17.05 -0.84
CA TYR A 7 -7.54 -15.65 -0.48
C TYR A 7 -6.78 -15.21 0.77
N PHE A 8 -6.62 -16.11 1.75
CA PHE A 8 -5.72 -15.88 2.89
C PHE A 8 -4.26 -15.67 2.43
N GLY A 9 -3.80 -16.50 1.49
CA GLY A 9 -2.49 -16.35 0.86
C GLY A 9 -2.34 -15.01 0.13
N ILE A 10 -3.36 -14.60 -0.63
CA ILE A 10 -3.37 -13.29 -1.31
C ILE A 10 -3.30 -12.15 -0.28
N GLY A 11 -4.05 -12.23 0.82
CA GLY A 11 -4.05 -11.24 1.90
C GLY A 11 -2.70 -11.12 2.61
N THR A 12 -2.06 -12.25 2.93
CA THR A 12 -0.72 -12.23 3.53
C THR A 12 0.33 -11.66 2.59
N HIS A 13 0.30 -12.05 1.30
CA HIS A 13 1.23 -11.54 0.30
C HIS A 13 1.02 -10.05 0.04
N HIS A 14 -0.22 -9.56 0.10
CA HIS A 14 -0.52 -8.13 -0.04
C HIS A 14 0.19 -7.23 0.99
N ILE A 15 0.59 -7.76 2.15
CA ILE A 15 1.33 -7.02 3.19
C ILE A 15 2.84 -7.30 3.14
N LEU A 16 3.25 -8.48 2.69
CA LEU A 16 4.65 -8.92 2.73
C LEU A 16 5.44 -8.67 1.43
N THR A 17 4.81 -8.18 0.37
CA THR A 17 5.48 -7.84 -0.90
C THR A 17 6.06 -6.43 -0.90
N LEU A 18 6.94 -6.15 -1.87
CA LEU A 18 7.53 -4.82 -2.07
C LEU A 18 6.51 -3.75 -2.47
N ASP A 19 5.38 -4.14 -3.05
CA ASP A 19 4.27 -3.22 -3.35
C ASP A 19 3.56 -2.74 -2.06
N ALA A 20 3.78 -3.42 -0.94
CA ALA A 20 3.18 -3.14 0.36
C ALA A 20 3.99 -2.18 1.24
N VAL A 21 4.99 -1.48 0.67
CA VAL A 21 5.81 -0.50 1.41
C VAL A 21 4.94 0.53 2.14
N ASP A 22 3.79 0.89 1.59
CA ASP A 22 2.82 1.78 2.23
C ASP A 22 2.32 1.23 3.58
N HIS A 23 1.99 -0.07 3.65
CA HIS A 23 1.58 -0.73 4.89
C HIS A 23 2.70 -0.80 5.90
N ILE A 24 3.89 -1.21 5.46
CA ILE A 24 5.05 -1.39 6.32
C ILE A 24 5.44 -0.05 6.95
N LEU A 25 5.49 1.04 6.16
CA LEU A 25 5.78 2.37 6.65
C LEU A 25 4.69 2.88 7.59
N PHE A 26 3.42 2.68 7.26
CA PHE A 26 2.31 3.11 8.09
C PHE A 26 2.28 2.38 9.44
N VAL A 27 2.25 1.05 9.43
CA VAL A 27 2.28 0.21 10.64
C VAL A 27 3.53 0.50 11.46
N GLY A 28 4.69 0.62 10.81
CA GLY A 28 5.94 1.02 11.45
C GLY A 28 5.80 2.34 12.19
N ALA A 29 5.25 3.38 11.54
CA ALA A 29 5.04 4.68 12.16
C ALA A 29 4.11 4.61 13.39
N LEU A 30 3.07 3.77 13.37
CA LEU A 30 2.18 3.60 14.51
C LEU A 30 2.88 2.89 15.67
N CYS A 31 3.67 1.86 15.36
CA CYS A 31 4.43 1.07 16.32
C CYS A 31 5.48 1.88 17.08
N LEU A 32 6.03 2.96 16.51
CA LEU A 32 7.03 3.81 17.19
C LEU A 32 6.52 4.39 18.52
N ARG A 33 5.20 4.48 18.72
CA ARG A 33 4.61 4.92 19.99
C ARG A 33 4.49 3.83 21.04
N TYR A 34 4.68 2.57 20.70
CA TYR A 34 4.39 1.46 21.59
C TYR A 34 5.67 0.68 21.94
N GLN A 35 5.62 -0.03 23.05
CA GLN A 35 6.66 -0.96 23.47
C GLN A 35 6.09 -2.39 23.51
N LEU A 36 6.94 -3.40 23.67
CA LEU A 36 6.49 -4.80 23.79
C LEU A 36 5.43 -5.01 24.89
N LYS A 37 5.50 -4.25 25.99
CA LYS A 37 4.50 -4.28 27.07
C LYS A 37 3.11 -3.81 26.64
N ASP A 38 3.01 -3.02 25.57
CA ASP A 38 1.77 -2.45 25.05
C ASP A 38 1.11 -3.33 23.98
N TRP A 39 1.50 -4.61 23.84
CA TRP A 39 1.04 -5.49 22.76
C TRP A 39 -0.48 -5.50 22.56
N ARG A 40 -1.29 -5.44 23.64
CA ARG A 40 -2.76 -5.37 23.55
C ARG A 40 -3.25 -4.12 22.80
N LYS A 41 -2.61 -2.97 23.06
CA LYS A 41 -2.93 -1.71 22.37
C LYS A 41 -2.59 -1.81 20.89
N VAL A 42 -1.49 -2.49 20.56
CA VAL A 42 -1.08 -2.65 19.17
C VAL A 42 -1.98 -3.62 18.42
N VAL A 43 -2.45 -4.70 19.06
CA VAL A 43 -3.46 -5.59 18.46
C VAL A 43 -4.73 -4.80 18.14
N VAL A 44 -5.26 -4.01 19.08
CA VAL A 44 -6.44 -3.15 18.83
C VAL A 44 -6.20 -2.20 17.66
N LEU A 45 -4.98 -1.68 17.52
CA LEU A 45 -4.62 -0.79 16.43
C LEU A 45 -4.57 -1.50 15.06
N VAL A 46 -4.01 -2.70 15.00
CA VAL A 46 -4.02 -3.53 13.78
C VAL A 46 -5.46 -3.90 13.43
N THR A 47 -6.25 -4.36 14.39
CA THR A 47 -7.66 -4.70 14.15
C THR A 47 -8.46 -3.47 13.70
N ALA A 48 -8.21 -2.27 14.24
CA ALA A 48 -8.87 -1.05 13.76
C ALA A 48 -8.53 -0.73 12.30
N PHE A 49 -7.28 -0.92 11.89
CA PHE A 49 -6.89 -0.86 10.49
C PHE A 49 -7.66 -1.88 9.65
N THR A 50 -7.69 -3.14 10.09
CA THR A 50 -8.30 -4.25 9.33
C THR A 50 -9.81 -4.04 9.19
N ILE A 51 -10.47 -3.51 10.22
CA ILE A 51 -11.89 -3.13 10.17
C ILE A 51 -12.11 -2.05 9.10
N GLY A 52 -11.34 -0.96 9.13
CA GLY A 52 -11.46 0.10 8.13
C GLY A 52 -11.24 -0.43 6.71
N HIS A 53 -10.19 -1.23 6.54
CA HIS A 53 -9.87 -1.88 5.28
C HIS A 53 -10.99 -2.78 4.78
N SER A 54 -11.55 -3.61 5.66
CA SER A 54 -12.63 -4.54 5.34
C SER A 54 -13.88 -3.81 4.86
N ILE A 55 -14.22 -2.68 5.49
CA ILE A 55 -15.41 -1.89 5.15
C ILE A 55 -15.32 -1.38 3.71
N THR A 56 -14.24 -0.67 3.37
CA THR A 56 -14.10 -0.08 2.04
C THR A 56 -13.82 -1.11 0.96
N LEU A 57 -13.12 -2.19 1.30
CA LEU A 57 -12.94 -3.33 0.40
C LEU A 57 -14.29 -4.00 0.08
N ALA A 58 -15.15 -4.20 1.07
CA ALA A 58 -16.49 -4.75 0.84
C ALA A 58 -17.34 -3.82 -0.05
N LEU A 59 -17.36 -2.52 0.24
CA LEU A 59 -18.13 -1.53 -0.53
C LEU A 59 -17.69 -1.45 -2.00
N THR A 60 -16.39 -1.54 -2.26
CA THR A 60 -15.85 -1.51 -3.62
C THR A 60 -16.01 -2.85 -4.34
N ALA A 61 -15.86 -3.98 -3.63
CA ALA A 61 -16.09 -5.31 -4.17
C ALA A 61 -17.55 -5.53 -4.61
N THR A 62 -18.52 -5.00 -3.86
CA THR A 62 -19.94 -5.04 -4.26
C THR A 62 -20.32 -4.02 -5.33
N GLY A 63 -19.42 -3.10 -5.67
CA GLY A 63 -19.67 -1.99 -6.60
C GLY A 63 -20.56 -0.87 -6.02
N ALA A 64 -20.69 -0.79 -4.70
CA ALA A 64 -21.45 0.27 -4.03
C ALA A 64 -20.69 1.60 -4.00
N LEU A 65 -19.36 1.56 -4.09
CA LEU A 65 -18.50 2.74 -4.08
C LEU A 65 -17.48 2.68 -5.22
N HIS A 66 -17.43 3.74 -6.02
CA HIS A 66 -16.46 3.91 -7.09
C HIS A 66 -15.76 5.26 -6.92
N LEU A 67 -14.48 5.22 -6.59
CA LEU A 67 -13.62 6.38 -6.48
C LEU A 67 -12.45 6.22 -7.45
N SER A 68 -11.91 7.33 -7.93
CA SER A 68 -10.78 7.31 -8.84
C SER A 68 -9.54 6.78 -8.12
N THR A 69 -8.96 5.69 -8.65
CA THR A 69 -7.72 5.07 -8.16
C THR A 69 -6.61 6.09 -7.98
N ARG A 70 -6.56 7.08 -8.87
CA ARG A 70 -5.59 8.18 -8.86
C ARG A 70 -5.57 8.96 -7.54
N TRP A 71 -6.75 9.32 -7.04
CA TRP A 71 -6.87 10.05 -5.79
C TRP A 71 -6.59 9.15 -4.59
N ILE A 72 -6.98 7.87 -4.65
CA ILE A 72 -6.72 6.91 -3.58
C ILE A 72 -5.21 6.69 -3.41
N GLU A 73 -4.50 6.44 -4.52
CA GLU A 73 -3.05 6.23 -4.53
C GLU A 73 -2.27 7.43 -3.98
N PHE A 74 -2.79 8.65 -4.18
CA PHE A 74 -2.23 9.87 -3.60
C PHE A 74 -2.57 10.03 -2.12
N LEU A 75 -3.79 9.70 -1.71
CA LEU A 75 -4.23 9.83 -0.31
C LEU A 75 -3.50 8.86 0.63
N ILE A 76 -3.13 7.67 0.16
CA ILE A 76 -2.37 6.68 0.94
C ILE A 76 -1.08 7.31 1.52
N PRO A 77 -0.11 7.80 0.74
CA PRO A 77 1.11 8.38 1.29
C PRO A 77 0.84 9.66 2.10
N ILE A 78 -0.21 10.43 1.79
CA ILE A 78 -0.60 11.61 2.58
C ILE A 78 -1.00 11.21 4.01
N THR A 79 -1.75 10.12 4.19
CA THR A 79 -2.10 9.64 5.53
C THR A 79 -0.88 9.15 6.33
N ILE A 80 0.15 8.62 5.65
CA ILE A 80 1.44 8.28 6.27
C ILE A 80 2.17 9.54 6.71
N VAL A 81 2.23 10.57 5.85
CA VAL A 81 2.83 11.88 6.17
C VAL A 81 2.19 12.47 7.42
N VAL A 82 0.85 12.51 7.50
CA VAL A 82 0.12 13.02 8.66
C VAL A 82 0.47 12.23 9.92
N THR A 83 0.57 10.90 9.82
CA THR A 83 0.92 10.04 10.95
C THR A 83 2.35 10.28 11.44
N ALA A 84 3.30 10.42 10.52
CA ALA A 84 4.69 10.72 10.82
C ALA A 84 4.85 12.11 11.45
N LEU A 85 4.15 13.13 10.92
CA LEU A 85 4.12 14.47 11.51
C LEU A 85 3.54 14.46 12.92
N ASN A 86 2.44 13.73 13.14
CA ASN A 86 1.87 13.60 14.48
C ASN A 86 2.87 12.97 15.47
N ASN A 87 3.67 11.99 15.04
CA ASN A 87 4.71 11.42 15.89
C ASN A 87 5.82 12.44 16.21
N LEU A 88 6.25 13.25 15.24
CA LEU A 88 7.27 14.29 15.44
C LEU A 88 6.82 15.36 16.44
N LEU A 89 5.53 15.71 16.41
CA LEU A 89 4.92 16.73 17.27
C LEU A 89 4.69 16.25 18.72
N GLN A 90 4.85 14.97 19.01
CA GLN A 90 4.65 14.46 20.36
C GLN A 90 5.70 15.02 21.34
N ARG A 91 5.21 15.34 22.55
CA ARG A 91 6.02 15.79 23.68
C ARG A 91 6.42 14.61 24.57
N GLN A 92 7.51 14.75 25.31
CA GLN A 92 8.03 13.70 26.19
C GLN A 92 6.97 13.17 27.17
N GLN A 93 6.22 14.07 27.81
CA GLN A 93 5.14 13.70 28.74
C GLN A 93 4.05 12.84 28.09
N GLN A 94 3.72 13.07 26.81
CA GLN A 94 2.71 12.28 26.09
C GLN A 94 3.23 10.89 25.68
N VAL A 95 4.54 10.79 25.46
CA VAL A 95 5.21 9.52 25.18
C VAL A 95 5.28 8.67 26.45
N GLU A 96 5.58 9.28 27.59
CA GLU A 96 5.66 8.61 28.89
C GLU A 96 4.27 8.28 29.47
N HIS A 97 3.30 9.18 29.30
CA HIS A 97 1.92 9.04 29.77
C HIS A 97 0.92 9.20 28.61
N PRO A 98 0.71 8.14 27.81
CA PRO A 98 -0.26 8.18 26.72
C PRO A 98 -1.69 8.36 27.24
N SER A 99 -2.47 9.22 26.58
CA SER A 99 -3.89 9.45 26.87
C SER A 99 -4.75 8.18 26.66
N ARG A 100 -5.98 8.17 27.20
CA ARG A 100 -6.86 6.99 27.16
C ARG A 100 -7.31 6.61 25.74
N LEU A 101 -7.51 7.59 24.86
CA LEU A 101 -7.89 7.41 23.45
C LEU A 101 -6.98 8.26 22.56
N PRO A 102 -5.76 7.78 22.25
CA PRO A 102 -4.85 8.50 21.38
C PRO A 102 -5.40 8.54 19.95
N LEU A 103 -5.26 9.71 19.29
CA LEU A 103 -5.61 9.98 17.89
C LEU A 103 -5.09 8.93 16.89
N ILE A 104 -4.11 8.13 17.30
CA ILE A 104 -3.50 7.09 16.49
C ILE A 104 -4.47 5.97 16.09
N TYR A 105 -5.45 5.63 16.93
CA TYR A 105 -6.45 4.62 16.58
C TYR A 105 -7.36 5.11 15.45
N PHE A 106 -7.69 6.41 15.47
CA PHE A 106 -8.40 7.05 14.38
C PHE A 106 -7.56 7.03 13.09
N PHE A 107 -6.27 7.34 13.16
CA PHE A 107 -5.39 7.25 11.99
C PHE A 107 -5.32 5.83 11.43
N ALA A 108 -5.21 4.80 12.28
CA ALA A 108 -5.20 3.41 11.86
C ALA A 108 -6.48 3.02 11.09
N LEU A 109 -7.64 3.35 11.65
CA LEU A 109 -8.93 3.13 11.00
C LEU A 109 -9.05 3.91 9.68
N PHE A 110 -8.68 5.19 9.68
CA PHE A 110 -8.81 6.06 8.51
C PHE A 110 -7.88 5.66 7.36
N PHE A 111 -6.63 5.27 7.67
CA PHE A 111 -5.74 4.69 6.69
C PHE A 111 -6.34 3.39 6.14
N GLY A 112 -6.83 2.50 7.01
CA GLY A 112 -7.47 1.25 6.59
C GLY A 112 -8.60 1.52 5.58
N LEU A 113 -9.49 2.47 5.88
CA LEU A 113 -10.55 2.89 4.96
C LEU A 113 -9.99 3.31 3.59
N ILE A 114 -9.03 4.23 3.54
CA ILE A 114 -8.47 4.71 2.27
C ILE A 114 -7.78 3.59 1.52
N HIS A 115 -7.01 2.77 2.23
CA HIS A 115 -6.22 1.70 1.62
C HIS A 115 -7.08 0.59 1.02
N GLY A 116 -8.17 0.20 1.70
CA GLY A 116 -9.11 -0.81 1.17
C GLY A 116 -9.77 -0.42 -0.15
N LEU A 117 -9.85 0.88 -0.45
CA LEU A 117 -10.35 1.37 -1.75
C LEU A 117 -9.40 1.07 -2.91
N ALA A 118 -8.09 0.99 -2.66
CA ALA A 118 -7.09 0.80 -3.73
C ALA A 118 -7.17 -0.61 -4.32
N PHE A 119 -7.41 -1.62 -3.48
CA PHE A 119 -7.36 -3.02 -3.87
C PHE A 119 -8.71 -3.58 -4.33
N GLY A 120 -9.84 -3.00 -3.90
CA GLY A 120 -11.17 -3.58 -4.12
C GLY A 120 -11.58 -3.74 -5.58
N ASN A 121 -11.11 -2.87 -6.47
CA ASN A 121 -11.36 -3.02 -7.91
C ASN A 121 -10.66 -4.26 -8.50
N GLY A 122 -9.43 -4.55 -8.05
CA GLY A 122 -8.68 -5.73 -8.49
C GLY A 122 -9.24 -7.03 -7.91
N LEU A 123 -9.68 -7.00 -6.65
CA LEU A 123 -10.26 -8.18 -6.01
C LEU A 123 -11.64 -8.53 -6.61
N ARG A 124 -12.42 -7.52 -7.01
CA ARG A 124 -13.71 -7.70 -7.69
C ARG A 124 -13.59 -8.43 -9.03
N SER A 125 -12.49 -8.31 -9.75
CA SER A 125 -12.30 -9.05 -11.02
C SER A 125 -11.98 -10.53 -10.81
N LEU A 126 -11.57 -10.92 -9.60
CA LEU A 126 -11.24 -12.30 -9.23
C LEU A 126 -12.43 -13.05 -8.61
N MET A 127 -13.43 -12.34 -8.11
CA MET A 127 -14.60 -12.92 -7.43
C MET A 127 -15.80 -13.06 -8.36
N THR A 128 -16.53 -14.18 -8.25
CA THR A 128 -17.90 -14.27 -8.78
C THR A 128 -18.85 -13.51 -7.85
N ARG A 129 -19.89 -12.85 -8.39
CA ARG A 129 -20.78 -11.98 -7.60
C ARG A 129 -21.51 -12.69 -6.44
N GLN A 130 -21.55 -14.03 -6.43
CA GLN A 130 -22.31 -14.84 -5.47
C GLN A 130 -21.50 -15.27 -4.24
N GLU A 131 -20.16 -15.20 -4.29
CA GLU A 131 -19.27 -15.74 -3.24
C GLU A 131 -18.31 -14.66 -2.70
N VAL A 132 -18.83 -13.49 -2.33
CA VAL A 132 -17.99 -12.35 -1.93
C VAL A 132 -17.50 -12.46 -0.46
N ILE A 133 -18.29 -13.10 0.41
CA ILE A 133 -18.07 -13.07 1.86
C ILE A 133 -16.84 -13.87 2.28
N VAL A 134 -16.73 -15.14 1.87
CA VAL A 134 -15.63 -16.03 2.28
C VAL A 134 -14.28 -15.53 1.77
N PRO A 135 -14.14 -15.13 0.50
CA PRO A 135 -12.93 -14.50 -0.02
C PRO A 135 -12.53 -13.22 0.71
N LEU A 136 -13.46 -12.31 0.98
CA LEU A 136 -13.17 -11.07 1.72
C LEU A 136 -12.71 -11.35 3.15
N LEU A 137 -13.38 -12.28 3.84
CA LEU A 137 -13.01 -12.65 5.20
C LEU A 137 -11.62 -13.28 5.24
N ALA A 138 -11.36 -14.25 4.36
CA ALA A 138 -10.07 -14.92 4.27
C ALA A 138 -8.93 -13.93 3.95
N PHE A 139 -9.17 -13.02 3.01
CA PHE A 139 -8.22 -11.98 2.64
C PHE A 139 -7.88 -11.03 3.80
N ASN A 140 -8.89 -10.52 4.52
CA ASN A 140 -8.64 -9.63 5.67
C ASN A 140 -7.98 -10.35 6.85
N LEU A 141 -8.30 -11.63 7.10
CA LEU A 141 -7.59 -12.45 8.08
C LEU A 141 -6.11 -12.65 7.70
N GLY A 142 -5.83 -12.83 6.40
CA GLY A 142 -4.46 -12.87 5.90
C GLY A 142 -3.71 -11.56 6.12
N ILE A 143 -4.37 -10.42 5.88
CA ILE A 143 -3.83 -9.09 6.18
C ILE A 143 -3.51 -8.95 7.67
N GLU A 144 -4.45 -9.23 8.56
CA GLU A 144 -4.25 -9.08 10.00
C GLU A 144 -3.09 -9.95 10.50
N ALA A 145 -3.00 -11.21 10.05
CA ALA A 145 -1.90 -12.10 10.38
C ALA A 145 -0.53 -11.56 9.93
N ALA A 146 -0.44 -11.08 8.69
CA ALA A 146 0.80 -10.50 8.17
C ALA A 146 1.16 -9.17 8.87
N GLN A 147 0.18 -8.33 9.19
CA GLN A 147 0.41 -7.10 9.93
C GLN A 147 0.92 -7.37 11.35
N LEU A 148 0.41 -8.40 12.04
CA LEU A 148 0.92 -8.78 13.35
C LEU A 148 2.40 -9.23 13.31
N LEU A 149 2.83 -9.89 12.23
CA LEU A 149 4.25 -10.20 12.02
C LEU A 149 5.08 -8.92 11.84
N VAL A 150 4.64 -8.01 10.98
CA VAL A 150 5.32 -6.71 10.75
C VAL A 150 5.40 -5.89 12.04
N VAL A 151 4.30 -5.84 12.80
CA VAL A 151 4.25 -5.20 14.12
C VAL A 151 5.30 -5.79 15.05
N THR A 152 5.34 -7.12 15.14
CA THR A 152 6.29 -7.81 16.04
C THR A 152 7.72 -7.44 15.67
N PHE A 153 8.05 -7.44 14.38
CA PHE A 153 9.34 -7.00 13.89
C PHE A 153 9.69 -5.56 14.33
N PHE A 154 8.79 -4.60 14.14
CA PHE A 154 9.03 -3.21 14.56
C PHE A 154 9.14 -3.03 16.08
N LEU A 155 8.35 -3.77 16.86
CA LEU A 155 8.43 -3.72 18.32
C LEU A 155 9.76 -4.29 18.83
N LEU A 156 10.30 -5.34 18.19
CA LEU A 156 11.62 -5.88 18.49
C LEU A 156 12.74 -4.89 18.16
N ILE A 157 12.67 -4.23 17.00
CA ILE A 157 13.61 -3.14 16.67
C ILE A 157 13.54 -2.04 17.72
N SER A 158 12.33 -1.59 18.06
CA SER A 158 12.15 -0.55 19.07
C SER A 158 12.67 -0.99 20.45
N PHE A 159 12.57 -2.28 20.79
CA PHE A 159 13.15 -2.83 22.02
C PHE A 159 14.67 -2.73 22.02
N ILE A 160 15.34 -3.09 20.92
CA ILE A 160 16.79 -3.01 20.78
C ILE A 160 17.27 -1.57 20.96
N PHE A 161 16.69 -0.60 20.26
CA PHE A 161 17.15 0.79 20.34
C PHE A 161 16.83 1.45 21.69
N VAL A 162 15.63 1.24 22.22
CA VAL A 162 15.19 1.94 23.43
C VAL A 162 15.70 1.26 24.70
N GLN A 163 15.69 -0.07 24.77
CA GLN A 163 16.04 -0.81 25.99
C GLN A 163 17.50 -1.28 26.01
N LEU A 164 18.00 -1.83 24.90
CA LEU A 164 19.36 -2.37 24.86
C LEU A 164 20.41 -1.29 24.62
N LEU A 165 20.20 -0.44 23.61
CA LEU A 165 21.07 0.69 23.29
C LEU A 165 20.78 1.95 24.14
N LYS A 166 19.79 1.89 25.04
CA LYS A 166 19.39 2.97 25.96
C LYS A 166 19.15 4.32 25.27
N THR A 167 18.72 4.30 24.01
CA THR A 167 18.40 5.52 23.28
C THR A 167 17.14 6.15 23.87
N PRO A 168 17.10 7.47 24.12
CA PRO A 168 15.89 8.11 24.61
C PRO A 168 14.72 7.87 23.65
N ARG A 169 13.59 7.38 24.17
CA ARG A 169 12.44 6.97 23.36
C ARG A 169 11.93 8.07 22.43
N LEU A 170 11.95 9.33 22.87
CA LEU A 170 11.54 10.47 22.06
C LEU A 170 12.45 10.67 20.85
N TRP A 171 13.77 10.50 21.01
CA TRP A 171 14.74 10.62 19.93
C TRP A 171 14.59 9.49 18.92
N TRP A 172 14.48 8.24 19.40
CA TRP A 172 14.20 7.09 18.53
C TRP A 172 12.94 7.30 17.69
N MET A 173 11.82 7.68 18.34
CA MET A 173 10.55 7.93 17.65
C MET A 173 10.69 9.07 16.64
N ARG A 174 11.40 10.16 16.96
CA ARG A 174 11.57 11.30 16.04
C ARG A 174 12.42 10.95 14.83
N ILE A 175 13.56 10.29 15.03
CA ILE A 175 14.45 9.91 13.92
C ILE A 175 13.73 8.94 12.99
N ALA A 176 13.11 7.89 13.53
CA ALA A 176 12.38 6.93 12.71
C ALA A 176 11.17 7.59 12.00
N SER A 177 10.45 8.49 12.67
CA SER A 177 9.34 9.22 12.04
C SER A 177 9.81 10.18 10.95
N LEU A 178 11.02 10.77 11.08
CA LEU A 178 11.60 11.61 10.04
C LEU A 178 11.93 10.80 8.78
N VAL A 179 12.48 9.59 8.95
CA VAL A 179 12.73 8.66 7.82
C VAL A 179 11.43 8.32 7.11
N VAL A 180 10.38 7.95 7.87
CA VAL A 180 9.06 7.66 7.31
C VAL A 180 8.47 8.90 6.62
N LEU A 181 8.63 10.09 7.20
CA LEU A 181 8.13 11.34 6.62
C LEU A 181 8.78 11.65 5.28
N VAL A 182 10.11 11.56 5.18
CA VAL A 182 10.83 11.81 3.93
C VAL A 182 10.41 10.82 2.85
N TRP A 183 10.34 9.53 3.19
CA TRP A 183 9.92 8.50 2.24
C TRP A 183 8.48 8.70 1.77
N SER A 184 7.55 8.99 2.69
CA SER A 184 6.14 9.21 2.36
C SER A 184 5.91 10.50 1.58
N LEU A 185 6.68 11.57 1.81
CA LEU A 185 6.64 12.78 0.98
C LEU A 185 7.11 12.50 -0.44
N GLN A 186 8.16 11.70 -0.61
CA GLN A 186 8.62 11.27 -1.92
C GLN A 186 7.53 10.46 -2.65
N MET A 187 6.88 9.51 -1.96
CA MET A 187 5.78 8.73 -2.54
C MET A 187 4.59 9.61 -2.91
N ALA A 188 4.20 10.55 -2.04
CA ALA A 188 3.11 11.50 -2.32
C ALA A 188 3.42 12.34 -3.56
N TRP A 189 4.66 12.82 -3.69
CA TRP A 189 5.09 13.59 -4.85
C TRP A 189 5.05 12.77 -6.15
N GLN A 190 5.44 11.51 -6.10
CA GLN A 190 5.40 10.61 -7.26
C GLN A 190 3.95 10.30 -7.69
N ARG A 191 3.04 10.16 -6.73
CA ARG A 191 1.63 9.81 -6.95
C ARG A 191 0.71 11.02 -7.04
N LEU A 192 1.24 12.22 -7.30
CA LEU A 192 0.43 13.42 -7.54
C LEU A 192 -0.50 13.22 -8.76
N PRO A 193 -1.82 13.45 -8.62
CA PRO A 193 -2.77 13.21 -9.70
C PRO A 193 -2.42 13.94 -11.02
N ALA A 194 -1.92 15.18 -10.91
CA ALA A 194 -1.50 15.97 -12.06
C ALA A 194 -0.30 15.35 -12.82
N ARG A 195 0.64 14.73 -12.09
CA ARG A 195 1.81 14.07 -12.69
C ARG A 195 1.43 12.77 -13.38
N GLN A 196 0.47 12.03 -12.84
CA GLN A 196 -0.03 10.79 -13.43
C GLN A 196 -0.71 11.04 -14.79
N ILE A 197 -1.40 12.18 -14.98
CA ILE A 197 -1.95 12.57 -16.30
C ILE A 197 -0.83 12.77 -17.32
N THR A 198 0.23 13.49 -16.94
CA THR A 198 1.33 13.79 -17.86
C THR A 198 2.15 12.56 -18.23
N SER A 199 2.33 11.62 -17.30
CA SER A 199 3.02 10.36 -17.60
C SER A 199 2.21 9.49 -18.55
N ASP A 200 0.91 9.29 -18.28
CA ASP A 200 0.04 8.50 -19.15
C ASP A 200 0.06 9.06 -20.58
N ASN A 201 -0.10 10.38 -20.72
CA ASN A 201 -0.17 11.02 -22.02
C ASN A 201 1.15 10.91 -22.81
N LYS A 202 2.30 11.01 -22.12
CA LYS A 202 3.63 10.86 -22.74
C LYS A 202 3.85 9.46 -23.30
N TYR A 203 3.44 8.41 -22.60
CA TYR A 203 3.54 7.03 -23.08
C TYR A 203 2.59 6.73 -24.24
N THR A 204 1.34 7.25 -24.24
CA THR A 204 0.44 7.11 -25.39
C THR A 204 0.98 7.79 -26.64
N HIS A 205 1.55 8.99 -26.51
CA HIS A 205 2.14 9.70 -27.65
C HIS A 205 3.39 9.04 -28.20
N ASP A 206 4.30 8.54 -27.36
CA ASP A 206 5.49 7.80 -27.83
C ASP A 206 5.11 6.47 -28.50
N THR A 207 4.12 5.75 -27.97
CA THR A 207 3.65 4.48 -28.56
C THR A 207 2.96 4.70 -29.90
N GLN A 208 2.11 5.73 -30.01
CA GLN A 208 1.49 6.10 -31.28
C GLN A 208 2.51 6.61 -32.30
N THR A 209 3.48 7.44 -31.87
CA THR A 209 4.53 7.95 -32.76
C THR A 209 5.41 6.81 -33.25
N THR A 210 5.81 5.89 -32.38
CA THR A 210 6.60 4.71 -32.76
C THR A 210 5.80 3.75 -33.67
N ALA A 211 4.50 3.59 -33.44
CA ALA A 211 3.63 2.77 -34.29
C ALA A 211 3.39 3.41 -35.67
N ILE A 212 3.22 4.74 -35.74
CA ILE A 212 3.10 5.48 -37.00
C ILE A 212 4.42 5.42 -37.77
N VAL A 213 5.56 5.65 -37.11
CA VAL A 213 6.89 5.58 -37.74
C VAL A 213 7.16 4.16 -38.25
N ARG A 214 6.88 3.11 -37.46
CA ARG A 214 7.03 1.71 -37.91
C ARG A 214 6.03 1.31 -39.00
N GLY A 215 4.81 1.85 -38.97
CA GLY A 215 3.80 1.63 -40.00
C GLY A 215 4.16 2.34 -41.32
N PHE A 216 4.79 3.51 -41.22
CA PHE A 216 5.32 4.26 -42.35
C PHE A 216 6.53 3.56 -42.97
N ASP A 217 7.45 3.05 -42.15
CA ASP A 217 8.66 2.34 -42.57
C ASP A 217 8.34 0.98 -43.23
N ARG A 218 7.27 0.29 -42.80
CA ARG A 218 6.77 -0.92 -43.50
C ARG A 218 6.10 -0.63 -44.85
N ARG A 219 5.48 0.55 -45.00
CA ARG A 219 4.77 0.94 -46.23
C ARG A 219 5.71 1.35 -47.36
N TRP A 220 6.96 1.71 -47.04
CA TRP A 220 7.97 2.19 -47.99
C TRP A 220 9.17 1.25 -48.18
N ARG A 221 9.13 0.03 -47.63
CA ARG A 221 10.10 -1.00 -48.04
C ARG A 221 9.84 -1.35 -49.51
N PRO A 222 10.78 -1.11 -50.44
CA PRO A 222 10.62 -1.59 -51.81
C PRO A 222 10.49 -3.11 -51.75
N HIS A 223 9.41 -3.63 -52.34
CA HIS A 223 9.32 -5.05 -52.65
C HIS A 223 10.55 -5.39 -53.50
N GLY A 224 11.51 -6.11 -52.91
CA GLY A 224 12.63 -6.65 -53.64
C GLY A 224 12.11 -7.54 -54.77
N PRO A 225 12.82 -7.58 -55.91
CA PRO A 225 12.31 -8.24 -57.10
C PRO A 225 11.99 -9.71 -56.80
N GLU A 226 10.75 -10.07 -57.13
CA GLU A 226 10.24 -11.42 -57.16
C GLU A 226 11.13 -12.24 -58.12
N GLN A 227 12.03 -13.06 -57.57
CA GLN A 227 12.80 -14.01 -58.38
C GLN A 227 11.87 -15.14 -58.80
N SER A 228 11.30 -14.99 -59.99
CA SER A 228 10.63 -16.04 -60.73
C SER A 228 11.65 -17.03 -61.31
N ASN A 229 11.44 -18.30 -60.96
CA ASN A 229 11.80 -19.56 -61.64
C ASN A 229 13.07 -19.63 -62.52
N PHE A 230 13.92 -20.63 -62.22
CA PHE A 230 14.42 -21.51 -63.28
C PHE A 230 14.63 -22.94 -62.78
N GLN A 231 13.83 -23.86 -63.35
CA GLN A 231 14.10 -25.29 -63.36
C GLN A 231 15.38 -25.57 -64.17
N SER A 232 16.29 -26.38 -63.67
CA SER A 232 17.08 -27.28 -64.52
C SER A 232 17.78 -28.38 -63.73
N ARG A 233 17.30 -29.60 -63.96
CA ARG A 233 17.99 -30.92 -63.96
C ARG A 233 18.58 -31.46 -62.67
#